data_AF-A0A847MCR6-F1
#
_entry.id   AF-A0A847MCR6-F1
#
_cell.length_a   1.000
_cell.length_b   1.000
_cell.length_c   1.000
_cell.angle_alpha   90.00
_cell.angle_beta   90.00
_cell.angle_gamma   90.00
#
_symmetry.space_group_name_H-M   'P 1'
#
loop_
_entity.id
_entity.type
_entity.pdbx_description
1 polymer ?
#
loop_
_entity_poly.entity_id
_entity_poly.type
_entity_poly.pdbx_seq_one_letter_code
_entity_poly.pdbx_strand_id
1 'polypeptide(L)'
;MVLHQAQKRRLRKLLNNMGGFSYILIFAVLIVGAVVWGLKRKKTVSVSDFWQEREKEYSEKRILSSFSRYLGGHARFENTTEGLLFLMSKSLWFENFEKGANIFGFAFPFEKVIFRIPLSRIGQTKTIPEKELISQGILHPNMNVRRVNRRPEYLSVSYIDEWGREK
;
A
#
# COMPACT_ATOMS: atom_id res chain seq x y z
N MET A 1 -55.30 -34.83 -34.64
CA MET A 1 -54.87 -33.47 -34.17
C MET A 1 -54.24 -33.45 -32.76
N VAL A 2 -54.53 -34.41 -31.88
CA VAL A 2 -54.06 -34.43 -30.47
C VAL A 2 -52.57 -34.79 -30.29
N LEU A 3 -52.02 -35.66 -31.15
CA LEU A 3 -50.62 -36.14 -31.05
C LEU A 3 -49.58 -35.00 -31.21
N HIS A 4 -49.90 -34.01 -32.04
CA HIS A 4 -49.00 -32.90 -32.35
C HIS A 4 -48.87 -31.90 -31.18
N GLN A 5 -49.93 -31.75 -30.38
CA GLN A 5 -49.89 -30.89 -29.19
C GLN A 5 -49.10 -31.51 -28.03
N ALA A 6 -49.10 -32.85 -27.91
CA ALA A 6 -48.34 -33.57 -26.88
C ALA A 6 -46.82 -33.47 -27.10
N GLN A 7 -46.35 -33.62 -28.35
CA GLN A 7 -44.93 -33.40 -28.70
C GLN A 7 -44.49 -31.95 -28.44
N LYS A 8 -45.32 -30.97 -28.80
CA LYS A 8 -45.01 -29.54 -28.60
C LYS A 8 -44.95 -29.12 -27.13
N ARG A 9 -45.64 -29.85 -26.23
CA ARG A 9 -45.54 -29.67 -24.77
C ARG A 9 -44.29 -30.33 -24.18
N ARG A 10 -43.87 -31.51 -24.67
CA ARG A 10 -42.62 -32.16 -24.24
C ARG A 10 -41.38 -31.35 -24.65
N LEU A 11 -41.36 -30.80 -25.87
CA LEU A 11 -40.27 -29.94 -26.33
C LEU A 11 -40.12 -28.66 -25.49
N ARG A 12 -41.25 -28.01 -25.13
CA ARG A 12 -41.23 -26.83 -24.26
C ARG A 12 -40.73 -27.13 -22.84
N LYS A 13 -41.03 -28.32 -22.31
CA LYS A 13 -40.52 -28.77 -21.00
C LYS A 13 -39.00 -28.99 -21.01
N LEU A 14 -38.46 -29.56 -22.10
CA LEU A 14 -37.01 -29.75 -22.28
C LEU A 14 -36.27 -28.43 -22.46
N LEU A 15 -36.83 -27.48 -23.22
CA LEU A 15 -36.23 -26.16 -23.45
C LEU A 15 -36.16 -25.32 -22.16
N ASN A 16 -37.21 -25.36 -21.33
CA ASN A 16 -37.22 -24.67 -20.04
C ASN A 16 -36.24 -25.28 -19.02
N ASN A 17 -36.05 -26.61 -19.04
CA ASN A 17 -35.03 -27.26 -18.21
C ASN A 17 -33.60 -26.86 -18.65
N MET A 18 -33.33 -26.80 -19.96
CA MET A 18 -32.01 -26.38 -20.49
C MET A 18 -31.65 -24.93 -20.11
N GLY A 19 -32.62 -24.02 -20.07
CA GLY A 19 -32.41 -22.66 -19.57
C GLY A 19 -32.09 -22.61 -18.08
N GLY A 20 -32.74 -23.42 -17.24
CA GLY A 20 -32.43 -23.52 -15.81
C GLY A 20 -31.02 -24.03 -15.54
N PHE A 21 -30.56 -25.03 -16.31
CA PHE A 21 -29.20 -25.56 -16.17
C PHE A 21 -28.10 -24.55 -16.54
N SER A 22 -28.32 -23.67 -17.52
CA SER A 22 -27.34 -22.65 -17.89
C SER A 22 -27.18 -21.58 -16.82
N TYR A 23 -28.27 -21.16 -16.16
CA TYR A 23 -28.20 -20.22 -15.04
C TYR A 23 -27.52 -20.82 -13.80
N ILE A 24 -27.77 -22.10 -13.51
CA ILE A 24 -27.12 -22.80 -12.40
C ILE A 24 -25.60 -22.91 -12.65
N LEU A 25 -25.19 -23.19 -13.90
CA LEU A 25 -23.79 -23.26 -14.27
C LEU A 25 -23.09 -21.91 -14.12
N ILE A 26 -23.71 -20.82 -14.60
CA ILE A 26 -23.17 -19.46 -14.46
C ILE A 26 -23.04 -19.08 -12.98
N PHE A 27 -24.05 -19.39 -12.17
CA PHE A 27 -24.04 -19.10 -10.74
C PHE A 27 -22.94 -19.90 -10.00
N ALA A 28 -22.75 -21.17 -10.36
CA ALA A 28 -21.67 -21.99 -9.82
C ALA A 28 -20.29 -21.43 -10.19
N VAL A 29 -20.09 -20.99 -11.44
CA VAL A 29 -18.83 -20.36 -11.88
C VAL A 29 -18.59 -19.05 -11.13
N LEU A 30 -19.62 -18.23 -10.91
CA LEU A 30 -19.51 -16.99 -10.14
C LEU A 30 -19.17 -17.24 -8.67
N ILE A 31 -19.77 -18.26 -8.04
CA ILE A 31 -19.44 -18.66 -6.67
C ILE A 31 -17.99 -19.15 -6.58
N VAL A 32 -17.57 -20.03 -7.49
CA VAL A 32 -16.18 -20.53 -7.52
C VAL A 32 -15.21 -19.37 -7.71
N GLY A 33 -15.51 -18.44 -8.62
CA GLY A 33 -14.74 -17.21 -8.82
C GLY A 33 -14.64 -16.36 -7.54
N ALA A 34 -15.77 -16.16 -6.84
CA ALA A 34 -15.81 -15.41 -5.59
C ALA A 34 -15.04 -16.10 -4.45
N VAL A 35 -15.12 -17.42 -4.35
CA VAL A 35 -14.39 -18.23 -3.35
C VAL A 35 -12.90 -18.21 -3.63
N VAL A 36 -12.47 -18.42 -4.88
CA VAL A 36 -11.06 -18.36 -5.27
C VAL A 36 -10.49 -16.95 -5.02
N TRP A 37 -11.25 -15.90 -5.36
CA TRP A 37 -10.85 -14.52 -5.07
C TRP A 37 -10.76 -14.25 -3.57
N GLY A 38 -11.74 -14.71 -2.80
CA GLY A 38 -11.78 -14.57 -1.34
C GLY A 38 -10.64 -15.29 -0.63
N LEU A 39 -10.29 -16.49 -1.09
CA LEU A 39 -9.15 -17.27 -0.59
C LEU A 39 -7.82 -16.60 -0.93
N LYS A 40 -7.68 -16.02 -2.14
CA LYS A 40 -6.46 -15.28 -2.53
C LYS A 40 -6.19 -14.06 -1.64
N ARG A 41 -7.24 -13.42 -1.09
CA ARG A 41 -7.09 -12.27 -0.17
C ARG A 41 -6.67 -12.65 1.26
N LYS A 42 -6.88 -13.90 1.70
CA LYS A 42 -6.55 -14.35 3.05
C LYS A 42 -5.12 -14.90 3.18
N LYS A 43 -4.19 -14.46 2.34
CA LYS A 43 -2.78 -14.78 2.56
C LYS A 43 -2.26 -13.85 3.66
N THR A 44 -2.09 -14.38 4.87
CA THR A 44 -1.36 -13.71 5.94
C THR A 44 0.06 -13.49 5.44
N VAL A 45 0.36 -12.28 4.96
CA VAL A 45 1.70 -11.96 4.45
C VAL A 45 2.63 -11.99 5.65
N SER A 46 3.56 -12.94 5.67
CA SER A 46 4.56 -13.00 6.73
C SER A 46 5.50 -11.79 6.60
N VAL A 47 6.04 -11.32 7.71
CA VAL A 47 7.01 -10.20 7.70
C VAL A 47 8.23 -10.54 6.83
N SER A 48 8.64 -11.81 6.80
CA SER A 48 9.70 -12.29 5.91
C SER A 48 9.32 -12.21 4.44
N ASP A 49 8.11 -12.63 4.06
CA ASP A 49 7.66 -12.55 2.67
C ASP A 49 7.57 -11.10 2.21
N PHE A 50 7.06 -10.21 3.07
CA PHE A 50 7.04 -8.77 2.81
C PHE A 50 8.44 -8.25 2.48
N TRP A 51 9.44 -8.54 3.31
CA TRP A 51 10.80 -8.04 3.06
C TRP A 51 11.44 -8.68 1.83
N GLN A 52 11.23 -9.97 1.58
CA GLN A 52 11.72 -10.62 0.36
C GLN A 52 11.11 -10.00 -0.91
N GLU A 53 9.82 -9.67 -0.88
CA GLU A 53 9.16 -8.95 -1.97
C GLU A 53 9.78 -7.56 -2.18
N ARG A 54 10.12 -6.83 -1.11
CA ARG A 54 10.78 -5.51 -1.22
C ARG A 54 12.21 -5.59 -1.72
N GLU A 55 12.97 -6.57 -1.27
CA GLU A 55 14.32 -6.79 -1.78
C GLU A 55 14.31 -7.09 -3.28
N LYS A 56 13.29 -7.84 -3.73
CA LYS A 56 13.05 -8.11 -5.15
C LYS A 56 12.56 -6.86 -5.91
N GLU A 57 11.59 -6.12 -5.35
CA GLU A 57 11.02 -4.91 -5.94
C GLU A 57 12.10 -3.85 -6.22
N TYR A 58 12.98 -3.63 -5.24
CA TYR A 58 14.01 -2.59 -5.33
C TYR A 58 15.36 -3.11 -5.81
N SER A 59 15.51 -4.43 -6.02
CA SER A 59 16.78 -5.07 -6.40
C SER A 59 17.94 -4.72 -5.44
N GLU A 60 17.64 -4.59 -4.16
CA GLU A 60 18.57 -4.22 -3.09
C GLU A 60 18.31 -5.09 -1.85
N LYS A 61 19.36 -5.36 -1.05
CA LYS A 61 19.20 -6.11 0.21
C LYS A 61 18.81 -5.18 1.35
N ARG A 62 17.86 -5.60 2.19
CA ARG A 62 17.37 -4.85 3.34
C ARG A 62 18.25 -5.08 4.56
N ILE A 63 18.79 -3.99 5.10
CA ILE A 63 19.67 -4.01 6.26
C ILE A 63 18.86 -3.72 7.53
N LEU A 64 18.14 -2.60 7.54
CA LEU A 64 17.40 -2.12 8.70
C LEU A 64 16.02 -1.61 8.29
N SER A 65 15.07 -1.69 9.21
CA SER A 65 13.71 -1.18 9.01
C SER A 65 13.14 -0.66 10.32
N SER A 66 12.45 0.47 10.26
CA SER A 66 11.71 1.04 11.38
C SER A 66 10.45 1.72 10.87
N PHE A 67 9.40 1.73 11.69
CA PHE A 67 8.34 2.72 11.52
C PHE A 67 8.90 4.08 11.91
N SER A 68 8.65 5.09 11.08
CA SER A 68 9.07 6.45 11.36
C SER A 68 8.02 7.45 10.89
N ARG A 69 8.20 8.69 11.32
CA ARG A 69 7.36 9.80 10.93
C ARG A 69 8.22 10.79 10.17
N TYR A 70 7.82 11.07 8.95
CA TYR A 70 8.41 12.10 8.12
C TYR A 70 7.90 13.47 8.55
N LEU A 71 8.82 14.39 8.82
CA LEU A 71 8.48 15.72 9.34
C LEU A 71 8.58 16.84 8.29
N GLY A 72 9.29 16.64 7.19
CA GLY A 72 9.42 17.64 6.13
C GLY A 72 10.72 17.56 5.34
N GLY A 73 10.78 18.32 4.23
CA GLY A 73 11.95 18.42 3.34
C GLY A 73 11.68 18.02 1.87
N HIS A 74 10.55 17.37 1.59
CA HIS A 74 10.20 16.84 0.27
C HIS A 74 8.85 17.38 -0.16
N ALA A 75 8.78 17.98 -1.35
CA ALA A 75 7.61 18.74 -1.83
C ALA A 75 6.31 17.94 -1.91
N ARG A 76 6.38 16.60 -2.01
CA ARG A 76 5.19 15.72 -2.02
C ARG A 76 4.55 15.49 -0.65
N PHE A 77 5.23 15.81 0.45
CA PHE A 77 4.69 15.63 1.80
C PHE A 77 4.48 17.01 2.41
N GLU A 78 3.29 17.59 2.19
CA GLU A 78 2.93 18.90 2.73
C GLU A 78 2.74 18.86 4.27
N ASN A 79 2.39 17.68 4.81
CA ASN A 79 2.13 17.47 6.22
C ASN A 79 2.96 16.31 6.78
N THR A 80 3.14 16.33 8.10
CA THR A 80 3.75 15.24 8.87
C THR A 80 3.10 13.89 8.54
N THR A 81 3.89 12.96 8.01
CA THR A 81 3.39 11.69 7.44
C THR A 81 4.02 10.48 8.12
N GLU A 82 3.20 9.49 8.50
CA GLU A 82 3.69 8.25 9.08
C GLU A 82 4.03 7.24 8.00
N GLY A 83 5.13 6.50 8.14
CA GLY A 83 5.52 5.55 7.11
C GLY A 83 6.55 4.55 7.60
N LEU A 84 7.01 3.74 6.66
CA LEU A 84 8.07 2.78 6.85
C LEU A 84 9.37 3.38 6.32
N LEU A 85 10.34 3.58 7.21
CA LEU A 85 11.70 3.93 6.87
C LEU A 85 12.54 2.66 6.85
N PHE A 86 13.23 2.41 5.75
CA PHE A 86 14.09 1.25 5.64
C PHE A 86 15.38 1.58 4.90
N LEU A 87 16.46 1.03 5.45
CA LEU A 87 17.80 1.14 4.91
C LEU A 87 18.08 -0.10 4.06
N MET A 88 18.24 0.13 2.77
CA MET A 88 18.68 -0.86 1.80
C MET A 88 20.17 -0.68 1.51
N SER A 89 20.77 -1.66 0.85
CA SER A 89 22.21 -1.70 0.55
C SER A 89 22.79 -0.46 -0.15
N LYS A 90 21.99 0.28 -0.94
CA LYS A 90 22.45 1.44 -1.71
C LYS A 90 21.58 2.67 -1.48
N SER A 91 20.48 2.57 -0.75
CA SER A 91 19.51 3.65 -0.63
C SER A 91 18.77 3.64 0.70
N LEU A 92 18.49 4.84 1.20
CA LEU A 92 17.50 5.07 2.25
C LEU A 92 16.14 5.28 1.60
N TRP A 93 15.15 4.55 2.06
CA TRP A 93 13.79 4.59 1.52
C TRP A 93 12.81 4.95 2.60
N PHE A 94 11.83 5.76 2.22
CA PHE A 94 10.64 6.02 3.03
C PHE A 94 9.41 5.75 2.18
N GLU A 95 8.52 4.93 2.73
CA GLU A 95 7.28 4.54 2.10
C GLU A 95 6.11 4.90 3.00
N ASN A 96 5.18 5.69 2.45
CA ASN A 96 3.94 6.04 3.09
C ASN A 96 2.77 5.33 2.38
N PHE A 97 1.76 4.96 3.17
CA PHE A 97 0.50 4.39 2.69
C PHE A 97 -0.63 5.38 2.97
N GLU A 98 -0.81 6.40 2.12
CA GLU A 98 -1.91 7.34 2.28
C GLU A 98 -3.21 6.64 1.91
N LYS A 99 -4.27 6.83 2.70
CA LYS A 99 -5.60 6.38 2.30
C LYS A 99 -6.09 7.30 1.18
N GLY A 100 -6.23 6.76 -0.03
CA GLY A 100 -6.74 7.52 -1.18
C GLY A 100 -8.17 8.00 -0.95
N ALA A 101 -8.55 9.10 -1.61
CA ALA A 101 -9.93 9.59 -1.60
C ALA A 101 -10.85 8.53 -2.25
N ASN A 102 -11.78 8.00 -1.45
CA ASN A 102 -12.67 6.92 -1.85
C ASN A 102 -13.85 7.49 -2.65
N ILE A 103 -13.62 7.88 -3.90
CA ILE A 103 -14.65 8.52 -4.75
C ILE A 103 -15.43 7.55 -5.64
N PHE A 104 -14.92 6.34 -5.91
CA PHE A 104 -15.66 5.29 -6.62
C PHE A 104 -15.20 3.92 -6.10
N GLY A 105 -16.13 3.11 -5.58
CA GLY A 105 -15.89 1.90 -4.76
C GLY A 105 -15.19 0.70 -5.42
N PHE A 106 -14.22 0.92 -6.33
CA PHE A 106 -13.46 -0.12 -7.01
C PHE A 106 -11.94 0.14 -7.16
N ALA A 107 -11.38 1.22 -6.59
CA ALA A 107 -9.93 1.46 -6.61
C ALA A 107 -9.25 0.96 -5.31
N PHE A 108 -8.05 0.36 -5.44
CA PHE A 108 -7.22 -0.04 -4.30
C PHE A 108 -7.03 1.17 -3.35
N PRO A 109 -7.32 1.07 -2.03
CA PRO A 109 -7.59 2.25 -1.21
C PRO A 109 -6.33 2.99 -0.71
N PHE A 110 -5.16 2.76 -1.32
CA PHE A 110 -3.90 3.35 -0.85
C PHE A 110 -3.07 3.95 -1.98
N GLU A 111 -2.76 5.24 -1.89
CA GLU A 111 -1.74 5.86 -2.74
C GLU A 111 -0.38 5.66 -2.06
N LYS A 112 0.48 4.86 -2.70
CA LYS A 112 1.81 4.56 -2.21
C LYS A 112 2.74 5.71 -2.59
N VAL A 113 3.06 6.57 -1.64
CA VAL A 113 4.05 7.64 -1.84
C VAL A 113 5.39 7.15 -1.33
N ILE A 114 6.40 7.17 -2.21
CA ILE A 114 7.75 6.69 -1.91
C ILE A 114 8.73 7.80 -2.24
N PHE A 115 9.71 8.02 -1.36
CA PHE A 115 10.92 8.72 -1.74
C PHE A 115 12.16 7.89 -1.43
N ARG A 116 13.20 8.14 -2.20
CA ARG A 116 14.46 7.41 -2.18
C ARG A 116 15.62 8.40 -2.12
N ILE A 117 16.53 8.17 -1.19
CA ILE A 117 17.81 8.89 -1.14
C ILE A 117 18.94 7.87 -1.34
N PRO A 118 19.66 7.91 -2.47
CA PRO A 118 20.85 7.08 -2.65
C PRO A 118 21.88 7.40 -1.56
N LEU A 119 22.48 6.37 -0.95
CA LEU A 119 23.45 6.56 0.14
C LEU A 119 24.66 7.37 -0.33
N SER A 120 25.03 7.26 -1.61
CA SER A 120 26.11 8.05 -2.22
C SER A 120 25.82 9.55 -2.30
N ARG A 121 24.56 9.96 -2.09
CA ARG A 121 24.13 11.36 -2.10
C ARG A 121 23.87 11.91 -0.70
N ILE A 122 23.96 11.07 0.33
CA ILE A 122 23.83 11.51 1.72
C ILE A 122 25.15 12.17 2.12
N GLY A 123 25.07 13.42 2.57
CA GLY A 123 26.21 14.16 3.10
C GLY A 123 26.37 13.89 4.59
N GLN A 124 25.44 14.40 5.38
CA GLN A 124 25.48 14.33 6.84
C GLN A 124 24.18 13.75 7.41
N THR A 125 24.32 12.97 8.47
CA THR A 125 23.20 12.55 9.32
C THR A 125 23.38 13.13 10.71
N LYS A 126 22.36 13.79 11.26
CA LYS A 126 22.38 14.36 12.61
C LYS A 126 21.14 13.94 13.38
N THR A 127 21.32 13.59 14.65
CA THR A 127 20.21 13.48 15.59
C THR A 127 19.83 14.86 16.09
N ILE A 128 18.57 15.24 15.90
CA ILE A 128 18.03 16.53 16.32
C ILE A 128 17.05 16.30 17.49
N PRO A 129 17.23 17.01 18.63
CA PRO A 129 16.27 16.96 19.72
C PRO A 129 14.98 17.72 19.36
N GLU A 130 13.86 17.30 19.94
CA GLU A 130 12.54 17.90 19.69
C GLU A 130 12.52 19.43 19.86
N LYS A 131 13.25 19.96 20.85
CA LYS A 131 13.33 21.40 21.11
C LYS A 131 13.91 22.18 19.93
N GLU A 132 14.92 21.63 19.25
CA GLU A 132 15.51 22.26 18.06
C GLU A 132 14.48 22.30 16.92
N LEU A 133 13.74 21.21 16.68
CA LEU A 133 12.70 21.18 15.66
C LEU A 133 11.56 22.17 15.90
N ILE A 134 11.17 22.36 17.17
CA ILE A 134 10.18 23.38 17.55
C ILE A 134 10.72 24.78 17.30
N SER A 135 11.98 25.05 17.69
CA SER A 135 12.62 26.34 17.46
C SER A 135 12.79 26.69 15.98
N GLN A 136 12.94 25.67 15.12
CA GLN A 136 13.02 25.81 13.67
C GLN A 136 11.64 25.92 13.00
N GLY A 137 10.54 25.83 13.76
CA GLY A 137 9.17 25.87 13.23
C GLY A 137 8.75 24.63 12.44
N ILE A 138 9.60 23.58 12.39
CA ILE A 138 9.32 22.31 11.70
C ILE A 138 8.24 21.54 12.48
N LEU A 139 8.38 21.50 13.81
CA LEU A 139 7.41 20.86 14.68
C LEU A 139 6.59 21.90 15.43
N HIS A 140 5.28 21.96 15.20
CA HIS A 140 4.43 22.88 15.94
C HIS A 140 4.16 22.32 17.35
N PRO A 141 4.24 23.12 18.43
CA PRO A 141 3.95 22.66 19.80
C PRO A 141 2.56 22.03 19.97
N ASN A 142 1.61 22.43 19.11
CA ASN A 142 0.22 21.97 19.11
C ASN A 142 -0.03 20.81 18.13
N MET A 143 0.98 20.32 17.40
CA MET A 143 0.81 19.08 16.65
C MET A 143 0.56 17.95 17.65
N ASN A 144 -0.53 17.21 17.45
CA ASN A 144 -0.87 16.08 18.30
C ASN A 144 0.06 14.90 17.98
N VAL A 145 1.31 14.98 18.41
CA VAL A 145 2.32 13.95 18.22
C VAL A 145 2.20 12.96 19.37
N ARG A 146 1.68 11.77 19.08
CA ARG A 146 1.71 10.67 20.04
C ARG A 146 3.16 10.22 20.22
N ARG A 147 3.82 10.73 21.27
CA ARG A 147 5.20 10.38 21.60
C ARG A 147 5.25 8.93 22.09
N VAL A 148 6.06 8.12 21.42
CA VAL A 148 6.31 6.73 21.86
C VAL A 148 7.34 6.73 23.02
N ASN A 149 8.30 7.64 22.98
CA ASN A 149 9.33 7.82 24.00
C ASN A 149 9.16 9.13 24.77
N ARG A 150 9.60 9.14 26.04
CA ARG A 150 9.65 10.36 26.87
C ARG A 150 10.57 11.43 26.30
N ARG A 151 11.60 11.03 25.55
CA ARG A 151 12.54 11.89 24.85
C ARG A 151 12.60 11.43 23.39
N PRO A 152 11.76 11.98 22.50
CA PRO A 152 11.82 11.62 21.09
C PRO A 152 13.09 12.19 20.47
N GLU A 153 13.77 11.34 19.70
CA GLU A 153 14.93 11.70 18.90
C GLU A 153 14.54 11.67 17.42
N TYR A 154 15.03 12.64 16.66
CA TYR A 154 14.71 12.79 15.26
C TYR A 154 15.97 12.70 14.42
N LEU A 155 15.89 12.01 13.29
CA LEU A 155 16.98 11.92 12.34
C LEU A 155 16.81 12.99 11.26
N SER A 156 17.82 13.83 11.11
CA SER A 156 17.98 14.71 9.95
C SER A 156 19.04 14.13 9.03
N VAL A 157 18.75 14.18 7.73
CA VAL A 157 19.62 13.68 6.66
C VAL A 157 19.77 14.80 5.65
N SER A 158 20.98 15.33 5.49
CA SER A 158 21.29 16.22 4.38
C SER A 158 21.68 15.40 3.16
N TYR A 159 21.19 15.78 1.99
CA TYR A 159 21.49 15.06 0.76
C TYR A 159 21.47 15.95 -0.47
N ILE A 160 22.16 15.48 -1.51
CA ILE A 160 22.14 16.11 -2.83
C ILE A 160 20.96 15.52 -3.63
N ASP A 161 20.05 16.37 -4.08
CA ASP A 161 18.90 15.95 -4.88
C ASP A 161 19.29 15.56 -6.32
N GLU A 162 18.30 15.19 -7.14
CA GLU A 162 18.51 14.82 -8.54
C GLU A 162 18.93 15.97 -9.45
N TRP A 163 18.78 17.22 -8.99
CA TRP A 163 19.22 18.43 -9.68
C TRP A 163 20.53 18.99 -9.11
N GLY A 164 21.21 18.24 -8.23
CA GLY A 164 22.49 18.65 -7.65
C GLY A 164 22.37 19.69 -6.53
N ARG A 165 21.16 19.93 -6.00
CA ARG A 165 20.94 20.90 -4.92
C ARG A 165 21.01 20.20 -3.57
N GLU A 166 21.58 20.88 -2.59
CA GLU A 166 21.58 20.42 -1.21
C GLU A 166 20.18 20.61 -0.60
N LYS A 167 19.72 19.59 0.12
CA LYS A 167 18.40 19.49 0.76
C LYS A 167 18.53 18.98 2.19
#